data_AF-A0A9D4QGK8-F1
#
_entry.id   AF-A0A9D4QGK8-F1
#
_cell.length_a   1.000
_cell.length_b   1.000
_cell.length_c   1.000
_cell.angle_alpha   90.00
_cell.angle_beta   90.00
_cell.angle_gamma   90.00
#
_symmetry.space_group_name_H-M   'P 1'
#
loop_
_entity.id
_entity.type
_entity.pdbx_description
1 polymer ?
#
loop_
_entity_poly.entity_id
_entity_poly.type
_entity_poly.pdbx_seq_one_letter_code
_entity_poly.pdbx_strand_id
1 'polypeptide(L)'
;MQGLQDGANCHNNDQCLSRCCLKVFHGDGAGSPGQCRPAAGPGERCSFEQVKSGANVNFCPCRVGICGDDDICPSEDNSNED
;
A
#
# COMPACT_ATOMS: atom_id res chain seq x y z
N MET A 1 -0.61 22.12 -4.41
CA MET A 1 0.07 21.26 -3.42
C MET A 1 0.69 20.10 -4.18
N GLN A 2 2.01 19.98 -4.18
CA GLN A 2 2.70 18.84 -4.78
C GLN A 2 2.69 17.72 -3.74
N GLY A 3 2.06 16.57 -4.05
CA GLY A 3 2.11 15.40 -3.17
C GLY A 3 3.54 14.85 -3.08
N LEU A 4 3.82 14.13 -2.00
CA LEU A 4 5.07 13.44 -1.75
C LEU A 4 5.25 12.24 -2.68
N GLN A 5 6.48 12.06 -3.17
CA GLN A 5 6.88 10.93 -4.00
C GLN A 5 7.09 9.67 -3.15
N ASP A 6 7.10 8.50 -3.79
CA ASP A 6 7.45 7.24 -3.12
C ASP A 6 8.84 7.30 -2.48
N GLY A 7 8.95 6.72 -1.27
CA GLY A 7 10.14 6.77 -0.41
C GLY A 7 10.23 8.00 0.50
N ALA A 8 9.42 9.04 0.27
CA ALA A 8 9.40 10.21 1.14
C ALA A 8 8.70 9.92 2.48
N ASN A 9 9.16 10.57 3.55
CA ASN A 9 8.53 10.45 4.86
C ASN A 9 7.16 11.14 4.87
N CYS A 10 6.16 10.47 5.42
CA CYS A 10 4.77 10.93 5.44
C CYS A 10 4.12 10.65 6.81
N HIS A 11 3.03 11.37 7.09
CA HIS A 11 2.23 11.13 8.30
C HIS A 11 0.86 10.49 7.99
N ASN A 12 0.32 10.75 6.81
CA ASN A 12 -0.98 10.26 6.36
C ASN A 12 -0.99 10.06 4.83
N ASN A 13 -1.94 9.25 4.37
CA ASN A 13 -2.07 8.82 2.99
C ASN A 13 -2.24 9.99 2.00
N ASP A 14 -2.94 11.06 2.40
CA ASP A 14 -3.22 12.21 1.53
C ASP A 14 -1.99 13.04 1.18
N GLN A 15 -0.90 12.89 1.92
CA GLN A 15 0.37 13.53 1.57
C GLN A 15 1.04 12.85 0.38
N CYS A 16 0.84 11.56 0.17
CA CYS A 16 1.52 10.79 -0.88
C CYS A 16 0.77 10.87 -2.20
N LEU A 17 1.49 11.02 -3.32
CA LEU A 17 0.91 10.93 -4.67
C LEU A 17 0.23 9.57 -4.91
N SER A 18 0.82 8.51 -4.36
CA SER A 18 0.31 7.14 -4.40
C SER A 18 -0.88 6.88 -3.46
N ARG A 19 -1.25 7.85 -2.62
CA ARG A 19 -2.25 7.70 -1.55
C ARG A 19 -1.96 6.57 -0.55
N CYS A 20 -0.71 6.11 -0.45
CA CYS A 20 -0.30 5.18 0.60
C CYS A 20 0.89 5.74 1.39
N CYS A 21 0.65 6.00 2.67
CA CYS A 21 1.68 6.27 3.66
C CYS A 21 1.83 5.04 4.56
N LEU A 22 2.89 4.25 4.38
CA LEU A 22 3.06 2.96 5.03
C LEU A 22 3.93 3.06 6.30
N LYS A 23 3.39 2.56 7.42
CA LYS A 23 4.13 2.30 8.67
C LYS A 23 4.25 0.80 8.87
N VAL A 24 5.49 0.32 8.91
CA VAL A 24 5.79 -1.09 9.18
C VAL A 24 6.07 -1.25 10.67
N PHE A 25 5.27 -2.05 11.36
CA PHE A 25 5.51 -2.39 12.75
C PHE A 25 6.19 -3.75 12.81
N HIS A 26 7.45 -3.75 13.25
CA HIS A 26 8.12 -4.97 13.65
C HIS A 26 7.65 -5.31 15.08
N GLY A 27 7.49 -6.59 15.41
CA GLY A 27 6.84 -7.08 16.64
C GLY A 27 7.38 -6.53 17.97
N ASP A 28 8.50 -5.80 17.93
CA ASP A 28 9.10 -5.03 19.02
C ASP A 28 8.33 -3.74 19.39
N GLY A 29 7.21 -3.43 18.72
CA GLY A 29 6.35 -2.28 19.02
C GLY A 29 6.90 -0.92 18.54
N ALA A 30 8.14 -0.88 18.05
CA ALA A 30 8.70 0.26 17.35
C ALA A 30 8.20 0.27 15.89
N GLY A 31 7.18 1.08 15.61
CA GLY A 31 6.74 1.34 14.24
C GLY A 31 7.79 2.16 13.48
N SER A 32 8.08 1.75 12.25
CA SER A 32 8.88 2.55 11.32
C SER A 32 8.20 3.89 11.04
N PRO A 33 8.97 4.96 10.77
CA PRO A 33 8.38 6.21 10.27
C PRO A 33 7.57 5.92 9.01
N GLY A 34 6.46 6.62 8.83
CA GLY A 34 5.62 6.46 7.65
C GLY A 34 6.39 6.84 6.40
N GLN A 35 6.35 5.99 5.37
CA GLN A 35 6.91 6.30 4.06
C GLN A 35 5.89 6.14 2.95
N CYS A 36 5.93 7.06 1.98
CA CYS A 36 5.11 6.95 0.78
C CYS A 36 5.54 5.71 0.01
N ARG A 37 4.57 4.89 -0.37
CA ARG A 37 4.80 3.65 -1.12
C ARG A 37 3.76 3.54 -2.23
N PRO A 38 4.06 2.83 -3.33
CA PRO A 38 3.04 2.52 -4.32
C PRO A 38 1.94 1.63 -3.71
N ALA A 39 0.77 1.64 -4.33
CA ALA A 39 -0.25 0.62 -4.06
C ALA A 39 0.34 -0.78 -4.33
N ALA A 40 -0.15 -1.78 -3.61
CA ALA A 40 0.34 -3.15 -3.74
C ALA A 40 0.14 -3.66 -5.18
N GLY A 41 1.21 -4.22 -5.73
CA GLY A 41 1.25 -4.80 -7.05
C GLY A 41 0.95 -6.31 -7.05
N PRO A 42 0.96 -6.94 -8.23
CA PRO A 42 0.72 -8.37 -8.42
C PRO A 42 1.63 -9.25 -7.53
N GLY A 43 1.05 -10.23 -6.84
CA GLY A 43 1.74 -11.10 -5.89
C GLY A 43 2.05 -10.45 -4.52
N GLU A 44 1.82 -9.14 -4.35
CA GLU A 44 2.00 -8.47 -3.07
C GLU A 44 0.73 -8.53 -2.20
N ARG A 45 0.95 -8.53 -0.88
CA ARG A 45 -0.13 -8.43 0.09
C ARG A 45 -0.58 -6.98 0.22
N CYS A 46 -1.89 -6.78 0.21
CA CYS A 46 -2.53 -5.49 0.28
C CYS A 46 -3.51 -5.41 1.46
N SER A 47 -3.99 -4.22 1.77
CA SER A 47 -5.02 -4.02 2.80
C SER A 47 -6.26 -3.40 2.16
N PHE A 48 -7.41 -4.07 2.29
CA PHE A 48 -8.71 -3.50 1.92
C PHE A 48 -9.26 -2.53 2.99
N GLU A 49 -8.64 -2.47 4.17
CA GLU A 49 -9.10 -1.59 5.24
C GLU A 49 -8.94 -0.13 4.82
N GLN A 50 -10.06 0.57 4.67
CA GLN A 50 -10.07 2.00 4.49
C GLN A 50 -9.66 2.67 5.81
N VAL A 51 -8.37 2.99 5.94
CA VAL A 51 -7.90 3.81 7.05
C VAL A 51 -8.45 5.22 6.86
N LYS A 52 -9.49 5.56 7.63
CA LYS A 52 -10.12 6.89 7.59
C LYS A 52 -9.13 7.94 8.11
N SER A 53 -8.44 8.61 7.19
CA SER A 53 -7.49 9.71 7.47
C SER A 53 -6.30 9.31 8.36
N GLY A 54 -5.54 8.31 7.92
CA GLY A 54 -4.35 7.83 8.65
C GLY A 54 -3.23 7.33 7.73
N ALA A 55 -2.27 6.63 8.31
CA ALA A 55 -1.24 5.88 7.60
C ALA A 55 -1.65 4.40 7.55
N ASN A 56 -1.36 3.75 6.44
CA ASN A 56 -1.47 2.32 6.28
C ASN A 56 -0.49 1.58 7.21
N VAL A 57 -0.94 0.48 7.80
CA VAL A 57 -0.12 -0.34 8.70
C VAL A 57 0.21 -1.65 7.99
N ASN A 58 1.50 -1.95 7.91
CA ASN A 58 2.08 -3.17 7.30
C ASN A 58 1.83 -3.38 5.79
N PHE A 59 0.66 -3.00 5.25
CA PHE A 59 0.32 -3.16 3.83
C PHE A 59 -0.35 -1.91 3.24
N CYS A 60 0.04 -1.57 2.01
CA CYS A 60 -0.62 -0.53 1.22
C CYS A 60 -1.97 -1.00 0.68
N PRO A 61 -2.86 -0.08 0.28
CA PRO A 61 -4.09 -0.46 -0.38
C PRO A 61 -3.80 -1.22 -1.67
N CYS A 62 -4.72 -2.13 -1.98
CA CYS A 62 -4.72 -2.88 -3.23
C CYS A 62 -4.84 -1.91 -4.41
N ARG A 63 -4.09 -2.16 -5.50
CA ARG A 63 -4.35 -1.43 -6.74
C ARG A 63 -5.74 -1.84 -7.26
N VAL A 64 -6.66 -0.89 -7.28
CA VAL A 64 -8.05 -1.11 -7.72
C VAL A 64 -8.06 -1.73 -9.11
N GLY A 65 -8.72 -2.88 -9.25
CA GLY A 65 -8.86 -3.61 -10.51
C GLY A 65 -7.90 -4.79 -10.71
N ILE A 66 -6.88 -4.95 -9.86
CA ILE A 66 -5.93 -6.07 -9.96
C ILE A 66 -6.12 -7.07 -8.82
N CYS A 67 -6.35 -6.63 -7.58
CA CYS A 67 -6.29 -7.53 -6.42
C CYS A 67 -7.64 -8.20 -6.11
N GLY A 68 -7.62 -9.52 -5.92
CA GLY A 68 -8.80 -10.35 -5.57
C GLY A 68 -9.19 -10.24 -4.09
N ASP A 69 -10.22 -10.99 -3.68
CA ASP A 69 -10.82 -10.91 -2.35
C ASP A 69 -9.93 -11.45 -1.19
N ASP A 70 -8.80 -12.10 -1.49
CA ASP A 70 -7.92 -12.75 -0.50
C ASP A 70 -6.82 -11.84 0.11
N ASP A 71 -6.96 -10.51 0.03
CA ASP A 71 -5.94 -9.51 0.45
C ASP A 71 -4.55 -9.68 -0.24
N ILE A 72 -4.48 -10.49 -1.29
CA ILE A 72 -3.28 -10.73 -2.09
C ILE A 72 -3.63 -10.37 -3.53
N CYS A 73 -2.83 -9.51 -4.13
CA CYS A 73 -2.98 -9.24 -5.54
C CYS A 73 -2.59 -10.50 -6.32
N PRO A 74 -3.44 -11.02 -7.22
CA PRO A 74 -3.04 -12.10 -8.10
C PRO A 74 -1.79 -11.62 -8.83
N SER A 75 -0.81 -12.51 -8.95
CA SER A 75 0.28 -12.33 -9.91
C SER A 75 -0.35 -11.98 -11.26
N GLU A 76 0.31 -11.17 -12.10
CA GLU A 76 -0.11 -11.09 -13.49
C GLU A 76 0.13 -12.47 -14.09
N ASP A 77 -0.86 -13.34 -13.91
CA ASP A 77 -1.04 -14.51 -14.72
C ASP A 77 -1.29 -13.91 -16.10
N ASN A 78 -0.24 -13.96 -16.91
CA ASN A 78 -0.36 -13.92 -18.34
C ASN A 78 -1.28 -15.10 -18.69
N SER A 79 -2.59 -14.90 -18.54
CA SER A 79 -3.63 -15.70 -19.17
C SER A 79 -3.54 -15.41 -20.66
N ASN A 80 -2.42 -15.80 -21.26
CA ASN A 80 -2.39 -16.18 -22.65
C ASN A 80 -3.34 -17.37 -22.75
N GLU A 81 -4.58 -17.06 -23.10
CA GLU A 81 -5.48 -17.98 -23.77
C GLU A 81 -4.74 -18.52 -25.01
N ASP A 82 -4.30 -19.78 -24.95
CA ASP A 82 -3.95 -20.60 -26.11
C ASP A 82 -4.81 -21.87 -26.10
#